data_AF-A0A662NME3-F1
#
_entry.id   AF-A0A662NME3-F1
#
_cell.length_a   1.000
_cell.length_b   1.000
_cell.length_c   1.000
_cell.angle_alpha   90.00
_cell.angle_beta   90.00
_cell.angle_gamma   90.00
#
_symmetry.space_group_name_H-M   'P 1'
#
loop_
_entity.id
_entity.type
_entity.pdbx_description
1 polymer ?
#
loop_
_entity_poly.entity_id
_entity_poly.type
_entity_poly.pdbx_seq_one_letter_code
_entity_poly.pdbx_strand_id
1 'polypeptide(L)'
;MAVKDCPECHGSGKVKSGEKECEVCKGWGYVPADFKIGDKLKGYRNLDYFGVEEEVDEIPCPECHGKGVVPVYDTCPTCGGTGRVLACDICGKVKEPWEPGMETSWVCPECERKYKVVYVLDKTCDYEDVEIGKVYKGVIERVERFGVFVKLNPHVTGLIKRKDLLGKKEYTPGEEVLVQVLDVRPEKKEIDLIESALRHYKEIVVRKELPVTDIGALTKEMAGKTVRIRGKITQIQVTGGPTVFTITDGTGITWAAAFEAPGVRAYPTIEVGDIVEVIGKVSFHAGEIQIEISDMSRLWGPDAAEVKKKIEEELNQRAQPEDVGFLVESEVLEKLKPKIMKAAFIIRKAIFEGRPIIVRHHADTDGYSAGLALEYAIVPLLEEISPDPQAKWKFFKRRPSRAPFYELEDVLKDIIFMIEDHERFGDPLPLLVIVDNGGTTEDIPAYKRIKAYGVPIVVIDHHDPRDFISEDKAAVDEYVDVHVNPHLVKRGYYELTAGMLATEIARFIYPPVEEKIKHLPAIAGTGDRSDAPEFQ
;
A
#
# COMPACT_ATOMS: atom_id res chain seq x y z
N MET A 1 12.69 26.25 -4.37
CA MET A 1 12.80 24.89 -4.93
C MET A 1 13.81 24.96 -6.06
N ALA A 2 14.97 24.37 -5.82
CA ALA A 2 16.07 24.32 -6.78
C ALA A 2 16.05 23.05 -7.62
N VAL A 3 15.32 22.01 -7.21
CA VAL A 3 14.92 20.94 -8.14
C VAL A 3 13.66 21.40 -8.86
N LYS A 4 13.73 21.45 -10.18
CA LYS A 4 12.62 21.84 -11.05
C LYS A 4 12.46 20.80 -12.15
N ASP A 5 11.23 20.71 -12.67
CA ASP A 5 10.98 20.00 -13.91
C ASP A 5 11.88 20.58 -14.99
N CYS A 6 12.51 19.69 -15.76
CA CYS A 6 13.39 20.08 -16.84
C CYS A 6 12.62 21.02 -17.79
N PRO A 7 13.12 22.23 -18.07
CA PRO A 7 12.38 23.20 -18.88
C PRO A 7 12.21 22.75 -20.34
N GLU A 8 13.02 21.79 -20.80
CA GLU A 8 12.99 21.27 -22.17
C GLU A 8 12.00 20.11 -22.35
N CYS A 9 11.90 19.19 -21.39
CA CYS A 9 11.01 18.03 -21.49
C CYS A 9 9.80 18.10 -20.52
N HIS A 10 9.69 19.17 -19.75
CA HIS A 10 8.61 19.42 -18.78
C HIS A 10 8.36 18.24 -17.83
N GLY A 11 9.44 17.64 -17.31
CA GLY A 11 9.34 16.51 -16.37
C GLY A 11 9.32 15.13 -17.03
N SER A 12 9.11 15.01 -18.34
CA SER A 12 8.93 13.71 -19.00
C SER A 12 10.22 12.91 -19.21
N GLY A 13 11.39 13.54 -19.06
CA GLY A 13 12.70 12.94 -19.35
C GLY A 13 12.97 12.70 -20.83
N LYS A 14 12.02 13.01 -21.71
CA LYS A 14 12.02 12.63 -23.12
C LYS A 14 11.64 13.79 -24.03
N VAL A 15 12.30 13.92 -25.17
CA VAL A 15 12.00 14.95 -26.19
C VAL A 15 11.62 14.25 -27.48
N LYS A 16 10.58 14.72 -28.15
CA LYS A 16 10.13 14.14 -29.42
C LYS A 16 11.23 14.33 -30.47
N SER A 17 11.82 13.24 -30.94
CA SER A 17 12.91 13.22 -31.93
C SER A 17 12.41 12.96 -33.35
N GLY A 18 11.21 12.39 -33.50
CA GLY A 18 10.60 12.16 -34.79
C GLY A 18 9.27 11.43 -34.70
N GLU A 19 8.85 10.86 -35.82
CA GLU A 19 7.70 9.97 -35.93
C GLU A 19 8.12 8.74 -36.72
N LYS A 20 7.74 7.55 -36.25
CA LYS A 20 7.93 6.30 -36.99
C LYS A 20 6.59 5.77 -37.44
N GLU A 21 6.62 4.96 -38.50
CA GLU A 21 5.43 4.28 -38.98
C GLU A 21 4.84 3.38 -37.89
N CYS A 22 3.52 3.47 -37.66
CA CYS A 22 2.84 2.68 -36.64
C CYS A 22 2.87 1.21 -37.04
N GLU A 23 3.40 0.34 -36.19
CA GLU A 23 3.61 -1.07 -36.51
C GLU A 23 2.30 -1.87 -36.55
N VAL A 24 1.27 -1.41 -35.84
CA VAL A 24 -0.05 -2.04 -35.78
C VAL A 24 -0.84 -1.83 -37.07
N CYS A 25 -0.88 -0.61 -37.60
CA CYS A 25 -1.58 -0.30 -38.86
C CYS A 25 -0.66 -0.20 -40.08
N LYS A 26 0.66 -0.34 -39.91
CA LYS A 26 1.68 -0.18 -40.97
C LYS A 26 1.46 1.11 -41.78
N GLY A 27 1.36 2.24 -41.09
CA GLY A 27 1.23 3.54 -41.75
C GLY A 27 -0.18 3.94 -42.16
N TRP A 28 -1.16 3.02 -42.13
CA TRP A 28 -2.52 3.31 -42.65
C TRP A 28 -3.40 4.16 -41.73
N GLY A 29 -3.15 4.14 -40.43
CA GLY A 29 -3.93 4.89 -39.44
C GLY A 29 -5.22 4.21 -38.99
N TYR A 30 -5.72 3.22 -39.73
CA TYR A 30 -6.95 2.47 -39.44
C TYR A 30 -6.68 0.97 -39.41
N VAL A 31 -7.50 0.21 -38.67
CA VAL A 31 -7.45 -1.25 -38.59
C VAL A 31 -8.85 -1.83 -38.80
N PRO A 32 -8.98 -3.07 -39.31
CA PRO A 32 -10.29 -3.72 -39.48
C PRO A 32 -11.08 -3.81 -38.17
N ALA A 33 -12.41 -3.73 -38.24
CA ALA A 33 -13.27 -3.75 -37.05
C ALA A 33 -13.23 -5.06 -36.25
N ASP A 34 -12.79 -6.18 -36.86
CA ASP A 34 -12.61 -7.48 -36.23
C ASP A 34 -11.22 -7.69 -35.59
N PHE A 35 -10.38 -6.64 -35.54
CA PHE A 35 -9.02 -6.70 -35.02
C PHE A 35 -8.99 -7.07 -33.52
N LYS A 36 -8.59 -8.31 -33.21
CA LYS A 36 -8.50 -8.80 -31.83
C LYS A 36 -7.34 -8.14 -31.07
N ILE A 37 -7.70 -7.28 -30.12
CA ILE A 37 -6.79 -6.58 -29.19
C ILE A 37 -6.32 -7.58 -28.11
N GLY A 38 -5.51 -8.56 -28.50
CA GLY A 38 -5.05 -9.63 -27.60
C GLY A 38 -3.64 -9.39 -27.06
N ASP A 39 -2.67 -9.19 -27.95
CA ASP A 39 -1.28 -9.52 -27.58
C ASP A 39 -0.28 -8.36 -27.62
N LYS A 40 -0.67 -7.15 -28.07
CA LYS A 40 0.26 -6.01 -28.21
C LYS A 40 -0.08 -4.73 -27.44
N LEU A 41 -1.20 -4.65 -26.73
CA LEU A 41 -1.61 -3.47 -25.94
C LEU A 41 -2.10 -3.88 -24.56
N LYS A 42 -1.18 -4.20 -23.65
CA LYS A 42 -1.49 -4.33 -22.21
C LYS A 42 -1.62 -2.93 -21.61
N GLY A 43 -2.83 -2.40 -21.43
CA GLY A 43 -3.01 -1.21 -20.58
C GLY A 43 -4.25 -0.33 -20.74
N TYR A 44 -5.07 -0.48 -21.78
CA TYR A 44 -6.28 0.35 -21.95
C TYR A 44 -7.55 -0.49 -21.80
N ARG A 45 -8.30 -0.26 -20.71
CA ARG A 45 -9.71 -0.66 -20.58
C ARG A 45 -10.52 0.63 -20.49
N ASN A 46 -11.17 0.99 -21.60
CA ASN A 46 -12.43 1.74 -21.67
C ASN A 46 -12.68 2.11 -23.13
N LEU A 47 -13.45 1.28 -23.82
CA LEU A 47 -14.16 1.67 -25.05
C LEU A 47 -15.61 1.18 -25.00
N ASP A 48 -16.24 1.27 -23.82
CA ASP A 48 -17.69 1.23 -23.71
C ASP A 48 -18.22 2.67 -23.80
N TYR A 49 -17.97 3.40 -24.89
CA TYR A 49 -18.73 4.62 -25.24
C TYR A 49 -18.42 5.13 -26.65
N PHE A 50 -18.73 4.35 -27.67
CA PHE A 50 -19.13 4.91 -28.96
C PHE A 50 -20.33 4.12 -29.44
N GLY A 51 -21.53 4.64 -29.17
CA GLY A 51 -22.73 4.17 -29.83
C GLY A 51 -22.58 4.41 -31.32
N VAL A 52 -22.33 3.35 -32.08
CA VAL A 52 -22.37 3.36 -33.53
C VAL A 52 -23.22 2.18 -33.96
N GLU A 53 -24.49 2.47 -34.22
CA GLU A 53 -25.29 1.66 -35.13
C GLU A 53 -24.80 1.97 -36.55
N GLU A 54 -24.72 0.93 -37.39
CA GLU A 54 -24.21 0.85 -38.78
C GLU A 54 -22.76 0.34 -38.96
N GLU A 55 -22.62 -0.56 -39.94
CA GLU A 55 -21.42 -1.30 -40.37
C GLU A 55 -20.23 -0.34 -40.59
N VAL A 56 -19.29 -0.31 -39.64
CA VAL A 56 -18.00 0.35 -39.82
C VAL A 56 -16.95 -0.72 -40.08
N ASP A 57 -16.49 -0.85 -41.33
CA ASP A 57 -15.50 -1.87 -41.72
C ASP A 57 -14.10 -1.60 -41.11
N GLU A 58 -13.80 -0.33 -40.79
CA GLU A 58 -12.49 0.09 -40.30
C GLU A 58 -12.61 1.06 -39.11
N ILE A 59 -11.89 0.78 -38.03
CA ILE A 59 -11.81 1.63 -36.85
C ILE A 59 -10.45 2.34 -36.80
N PRO A 60 -10.36 3.57 -36.25
CA PRO A 60 -9.09 4.25 -36.05
C PRO A 60 -8.13 3.38 -35.24
N CYS A 61 -6.89 3.22 -35.73
CA CYS A 61 -5.89 2.38 -35.10
C CYS A 61 -5.69 2.80 -33.63
N PRO A 62 -5.82 1.89 -32.66
CA PRO A 62 -5.80 2.24 -31.23
C PRO A 62 -4.44 2.78 -30.76
N GLU A 63 -3.36 2.48 -31.50
CA GLU A 63 -2.00 2.90 -31.14
C GLU A 63 -1.62 4.31 -31.67
N CYS A 64 -2.04 4.67 -32.89
CA CYS A 64 -1.74 5.98 -33.50
C CYS A 64 -2.96 6.90 -33.62
N HIS A 65 -4.14 6.43 -33.21
CA HIS A 65 -5.42 7.13 -33.25
C HIS A 65 -5.72 7.78 -34.61
N GLY A 66 -5.60 7.03 -35.71
CA GLY A 66 -5.90 7.53 -37.05
C GLY A 66 -4.73 8.19 -37.79
N LYS A 67 -3.57 8.40 -37.14
CA LYS A 67 -2.46 9.18 -37.72
C LYS A 67 -1.50 8.37 -38.60
N GLY A 68 -1.49 7.05 -38.51
CA GLY A 68 -0.57 6.17 -39.23
C GLY A 68 0.87 6.17 -38.71
N VAL A 69 1.24 7.15 -37.90
CA VAL A 69 2.59 7.29 -37.32
C VAL A 69 2.52 7.44 -35.81
N VAL A 70 3.52 6.91 -35.11
CA VAL A 70 3.70 7.04 -33.67
C VAL A 70 4.92 7.91 -33.37
N PRO A 71 4.83 8.84 -32.39
CA PRO A 71 5.94 9.69 -32.03
C PRO A 71 7.10 8.87 -31.44
N VAL A 72 8.31 9.14 -31.92
CA VAL A 72 9.56 8.61 -31.35
C VAL A 72 10.13 9.68 -30.42
N TYR A 73 10.55 9.23 -29.25
CA TYR A 73 11.11 10.09 -28.22
C TYR A 73 12.55 9.68 -27.92
N ASP A 74 13.45 10.64 -27.96
CA ASP A 74 14.83 10.47 -27.50
C ASP A 74 14.95 10.95 -26.05
N THR A 75 16.00 10.49 -25.38
CA THR A 75 16.39 10.95 -24.05
C THR A 75 16.65 12.45 -24.09
N CYS A 76 16.03 13.21 -23.17
CA CYS A 76 16.20 14.66 -23.11
C CYS A 76 17.68 15.02 -22.86
N PRO A 77 18.33 15.83 -23.73
CA PRO A 77 19.74 16.16 -23.59
C PRO A 77 20.03 17.05 -22.38
N THR A 78 19.07 17.88 -21.94
CA THR A 78 19.26 18.78 -20.79
C THR A 78 19.21 18.07 -19.45
N CYS A 79 18.41 17.01 -19.30
CA CYS A 79 18.31 16.26 -18.03
C CYS A 79 18.84 14.83 -18.13
N GLY A 80 19.43 14.42 -19.25
CA GLY A 80 19.94 13.06 -19.43
C GLY A 80 18.90 11.95 -19.23
N GLY A 81 17.61 12.26 -19.34
CA GLY A 81 16.52 11.29 -19.10
C GLY A 81 15.83 11.37 -17.75
N THR A 82 16.36 12.10 -16.77
CA THR A 82 15.82 12.12 -15.39
C THR A 82 14.52 12.92 -15.24
N GLY A 83 14.18 13.76 -16.21
CA GLY A 83 13.05 14.69 -16.17
C GLY A 83 13.24 15.91 -15.27
N ARG A 84 14.28 15.92 -14.42
CA ARG A 84 14.52 16.97 -13.42
C ARG A 84 15.91 17.58 -13.56
N VAL A 85 16.01 18.85 -13.19
CA VAL A 85 17.27 19.60 -13.23
C VAL A 85 17.49 20.36 -11.93
N LEU A 86 18.76 20.51 -11.56
CA LEU A 86 19.17 21.37 -10.48
C LEU A 86 19.32 22.80 -11.02
N ALA A 87 18.49 23.71 -10.56
CA ALA A 87 18.41 25.09 -11.00
C ALA A 87 18.54 26.06 -9.81
N CYS A 88 19.07 27.25 -10.08
CA CYS A 88 19.27 28.27 -9.08
C CYS A 88 17.93 28.68 -8.45
N ASP A 89 17.81 28.60 -7.12
CA ASP A 89 16.61 28.98 -6.35
C ASP A 89 16.22 30.46 -6.53
N ILE A 90 17.16 31.30 -6.97
CA ILE A 90 16.96 32.74 -7.11
C ILE A 90 16.58 33.14 -8.54
N CYS A 91 17.34 32.71 -9.54
CA CYS A 91 17.16 33.13 -10.94
C CYS A 91 16.70 32.01 -11.89
N GLY A 92 16.67 30.75 -11.44
CA GLY A 92 16.25 29.60 -12.26
C GLY A 92 17.26 29.11 -13.28
N LYS A 93 18.50 29.64 -13.30
CA LYS A 93 19.58 29.13 -14.16
C LYS A 93 19.82 27.65 -13.86
N VAL A 94 19.88 26.80 -14.88
CA VAL A 94 20.15 25.36 -14.74
C VAL A 94 21.65 25.14 -14.50
N LYS A 95 22.00 24.25 -13.57
CA LYS A 95 23.35 23.78 -13.28
C LYS A 95 23.65 22.50 -14.04
N GLU A 96 22.84 21.47 -13.78
CA GLU A 96 23.06 20.10 -14.23
C GLU A 96 21.76 19.27 -14.17
N PRO A 97 21.70 18.11 -14.86
CA PRO A 97 20.70 17.07 -14.59
C PRO A 97 20.68 16.72 -13.10
N TRP A 98 19.50 16.44 -12.56
CA TRP A 98 19.36 16.08 -11.15
C TRP A 98 18.91 14.62 -11.00
N GLU A 99 19.53 13.92 -10.05
CA GLU A 99 19.22 12.55 -9.64
C GLU A 99 18.98 12.47 -8.12
N PRO A 100 18.16 11.50 -7.64
CA PRO A 100 17.93 11.29 -6.21
C PRO A 100 19.24 11.09 -5.44
N GLY A 101 19.44 11.85 -4.36
CA GLY A 101 20.65 11.86 -3.56
C GLY A 101 21.65 12.99 -3.89
N MET A 102 21.42 13.76 -4.96
CA MET A 102 22.14 15.00 -5.22
C MET A 102 21.59 16.18 -4.40
N GLU A 103 22.37 17.26 -4.30
CA GLU A 103 21.95 18.51 -3.64
C GLU A 103 20.59 19.00 -4.18
N THR A 104 19.69 19.39 -3.28
CA THR A 104 18.33 19.86 -3.61
C THR A 104 18.21 21.38 -3.62
N SER A 105 19.26 22.07 -3.16
CA SER A 105 19.35 23.52 -3.08
C SER A 105 20.61 23.99 -3.78
N TRP A 106 20.48 24.98 -4.67
CA TRP A 106 21.63 25.60 -5.30
C TRP A 106 21.36 27.07 -5.60
N VAL A 107 22.35 27.90 -5.37
CA VAL A 107 22.35 29.30 -5.78
C VAL A 107 23.56 29.52 -6.66
N CYS A 108 23.35 30.08 -7.85
CA CYS A 108 24.46 30.34 -8.76
C CYS A 108 25.39 31.42 -8.18
N PRO A 109 26.69 31.42 -8.55
CA PRO A 109 27.67 32.37 -8.00
C PRO A 109 27.29 33.85 -8.20
N GLU A 110 26.57 34.18 -9.27
CA GLU A 110 26.05 35.53 -9.51
C GLU A 110 24.97 35.93 -8.50
N CYS A 111 24.08 34.99 -8.15
CA CYS A 111 23.01 35.23 -7.19
C CYS A 111 23.53 35.23 -5.75
N GLU A 112 24.52 34.40 -5.41
CA GLU A 112 25.19 34.45 -4.10
C GLU A 112 25.93 35.77 -3.87
N ARG A 113 26.53 36.34 -4.92
CA ARG A 113 27.19 37.66 -4.83
C ARG A 113 26.18 38.80 -4.73
N LYS A 114 25.02 38.65 -5.38
CA LYS A 114 24.00 39.70 -5.47
C LYS A 114 23.05 39.71 -4.27
N TYR A 115 22.77 38.56 -3.68
CA TYR A 115 21.84 38.40 -2.57
C TYR A 115 22.52 37.70 -1.40
N LYS A 116 22.28 38.22 -0.20
CA LYS A 116 22.60 37.48 1.03
C LYS A 116 21.58 36.36 1.19
N VAL A 117 22.03 35.13 1.23
CA VAL A 117 21.16 33.94 1.29
C VAL A 117 21.13 33.41 2.72
N VAL A 118 19.94 33.06 3.19
CA VAL A 118 19.73 32.37 4.47
C VAL A 118 18.98 31.08 4.19
N TYR A 119 19.48 29.99 4.74
CA TYR A 119 18.91 28.67 4.58
C TYR A 119 17.97 28.36 5.74
N VAL A 120 16.81 27.78 5.43
CA VAL A 120 15.84 27.27 6.40
C VAL A 120 15.87 25.75 6.28
N LEU A 121 16.32 25.07 7.33
CA LEU A 121 16.47 23.61 7.32
C LEU A 121 15.09 22.97 7.52
N ASP A 122 14.67 22.10 6.60
CA ASP A 122 13.43 21.35 6.73
C ASP A 122 13.52 20.33 7.88
N LYS A 123 12.37 19.87 8.40
CA LYS A 123 12.31 18.88 9.48
C LYS A 123 12.93 17.54 9.09
N THR A 124 12.99 17.21 7.80
CA THR A 124 13.57 15.96 7.30
C THR A 124 15.10 15.92 7.36
N CYS A 125 15.76 17.06 7.54
CA CYS A 125 17.21 17.18 7.50
C CYS A 125 17.86 16.82 8.85
N ASP A 126 19.07 16.28 8.78
CA ASP A 126 19.91 15.97 9.93
C ASP A 126 21.24 16.74 9.88
N TYR A 127 22.20 16.35 10.72
CA TYR A 127 23.50 17.02 10.84
C TYR A 127 24.35 16.90 9.57
N GLU A 128 24.09 15.92 8.71
CA GLU A 128 24.83 15.72 7.45
C GLU A 128 24.40 16.71 6.36
N ASP A 129 23.18 17.26 6.48
CA ASP A 129 22.60 18.22 5.53
C ASP A 129 23.00 19.68 5.84
N VAL A 130 23.82 19.90 6.87
CA VAL A 130 24.30 21.23 7.28
C VAL A 130 25.69 21.49 6.70
N GLU A 131 25.82 22.54 5.91
CA GLU A 131 27.09 22.88 5.25
C GLU A 131 27.84 24.01 5.96
N ILE A 132 29.16 23.83 6.07
CA ILE A 132 30.07 24.82 6.66
C ILE A 132 30.08 26.11 5.82
N GLY A 133 30.04 27.25 6.51
CA GLY A 133 30.10 28.58 5.90
C GLY A 133 28.75 29.14 5.47
N LYS A 134 27.69 28.32 5.34
CA LYS A 134 26.33 28.78 5.05
C LYS A 134 25.66 29.40 6.27
N VAL A 135 24.70 30.30 6.04
CA VAL A 135 23.93 30.98 7.10
C VAL A 135 22.55 30.35 7.18
N TYR A 136 22.17 29.86 8.35
CA TYR A 136 20.87 29.27 8.62
C TYR A 136 20.02 30.14 9.53
N LYS A 137 18.70 30.01 9.40
CA LYS A 137 17.73 30.55 10.35
C LYS A 137 17.45 29.49 11.43
N GLY A 138 17.46 29.90 12.68
CA GLY A 138 17.12 29.02 13.81
C GLY A 138 16.46 29.77 14.95
N VAL A 139 16.05 29.02 15.96
CA VAL A 139 15.40 29.54 17.17
C VAL A 139 16.25 29.21 18.38
N ILE A 140 16.44 30.17 19.28
CA ILE A 140 17.19 29.94 20.52
C ILE A 140 16.43 28.94 21.39
N GLU A 141 17.04 27.79 21.66
CA GLU A 141 16.46 26.75 22.52
C GLU A 141 16.75 27.06 24.00
N ARG A 142 18.01 27.37 24.32
CA ARG A 142 18.45 27.69 25.68
C ARG A 142 19.72 28.54 25.68
N VAL A 143 19.92 29.27 26.77
CA VAL A 143 21.07 30.15 26.99
C VAL A 143 21.85 29.67 28.19
N GLU A 144 23.14 29.39 28.01
CA GLU A 144 24.05 28.89 29.04
C GLU A 144 25.21 29.85 29.27
N ARG A 145 25.95 29.67 30.38
CA ARG A 145 27.09 30.54 30.72
C ARG A 145 28.20 30.57 29.66
N PHE A 146 28.35 29.48 28.91
CA PHE A 146 29.39 29.29 27.91
C PHE A 146 28.93 29.56 26.47
N GLY A 147 27.62 29.67 26.22
CA GLY A 147 27.09 29.87 24.87
C GLY A 147 25.57 29.76 24.77
N VAL A 148 25.06 29.94 23.57
CA VAL A 148 23.63 29.90 23.23
C VAL A 148 23.37 28.71 22.32
N PHE A 149 22.43 27.84 22.70
CA PHE A 149 22.00 26.73 21.87
C PHE A 149 20.89 27.18 20.92
N VAL A 150 21.08 26.95 19.63
CA VAL A 150 20.15 27.34 18.58
C VAL A 150 19.67 26.10 17.86
N LYS A 151 18.35 25.95 17.82
CA LYS A 151 17.65 24.87 17.12
C LYS A 151 17.42 25.29 15.66
N LEU A 152 18.04 24.59 14.72
CA LEU A 152 17.88 24.83 13.28
C LEU A 152 16.61 24.16 12.75
N ASN A 153 16.28 22.98 13.26
CA ASN A 153 15.04 22.25 13.00
C ASN A 153 14.71 21.33 14.23
N PRO A 154 13.66 20.50 14.22
CA PRO A 154 13.35 19.57 15.31
C PRO A 154 14.48 18.65 15.78
N HIS A 155 15.45 18.35 14.92
CA HIS A 155 16.46 17.30 15.12
C HIS A 155 17.91 17.80 15.17
N VAL A 156 18.15 19.06 14.81
CA VAL A 156 19.48 19.66 14.65
C VAL A 156 19.59 20.90 15.54
N THR A 157 20.49 20.81 16.53
CA THR A 157 20.83 21.91 17.42
C THR A 157 22.32 22.22 17.30
N GLY A 158 22.67 23.50 17.17
CA GLY A 158 24.03 23.99 17.22
C GLY A 158 24.29 24.93 18.39
N LEU A 159 25.57 25.22 18.64
CA LEU A 159 26.02 26.05 19.75
C LEU A 159 26.76 27.29 19.23
N ILE A 160 26.31 28.47 19.65
CA ILE A 160 27.08 29.71 19.52
C ILE A 160 27.92 29.91 20.77
N LYS A 161 29.25 29.92 20.64
CA LYS A 161 30.15 30.22 21.76
C LYS A 161 30.06 31.70 22.11
N ARG A 162 30.26 32.04 23.39
CA ARG A 162 30.08 33.42 23.88
C ARG A 162 30.91 34.49 23.15
N LYS A 163 32.10 34.12 22.67
CA LYS A 163 33.00 35.00 21.90
C LYS A 163 32.50 35.30 20.48
N ASP A 164 31.60 34.46 19.97
CA ASP A 164 31.09 34.50 18.60
C ASP A 164 29.66 35.08 18.53
N LEU A 165 29.18 35.65 19.63
CA LEU A 165 27.94 36.42 19.74
C LEU A 165 28.20 37.89 19.36
N LEU A 166 27.25 38.54 18.69
CA LEU A 166 27.36 39.94 18.23
C LEU A 166 27.14 40.97 19.35
N GLY A 167 26.97 40.52 20.60
CA GLY A 167 26.91 41.38 21.78
C GLY A 167 25.54 42.00 22.04
N LYS A 168 24.43 41.33 21.66
CA LYS A 168 23.10 41.70 22.19
C LYS A 168 23.11 41.63 23.72
N LYS A 169 22.40 42.55 24.37
CA LYS A 169 22.37 42.68 25.83
C LYS A 169 21.72 41.48 26.52
N GLU A 170 20.69 40.90 25.91
CA GLU A 170 19.98 39.72 26.42
C GLU A 170 19.56 38.83 25.25
N TYR A 171 19.73 37.52 25.40
CA TYR A 171 19.25 36.49 24.48
C TYR A 171 18.14 35.73 25.19
N THR A 172 16.98 35.59 24.55
CA THR A 172 15.83 34.89 25.15
C THR A 172 15.52 33.59 24.41
N PRO A 173 15.26 32.47 25.12
CA PRO A 173 14.70 31.28 24.50
C PRO A 173 13.42 31.60 23.70
N GLY A 174 13.32 31.03 22.51
CA GLY A 174 12.24 31.28 21.55
C GLY A 174 12.52 32.41 20.54
N GLU A 175 13.60 33.18 20.69
CA GLU A 175 13.95 34.23 19.73
C GLU A 175 14.54 33.64 18.43
N GLU A 176 14.16 34.19 17.28
CA GLU A 176 14.77 33.84 15.99
C GLU A 176 16.16 34.49 15.85
N VAL A 177 17.13 33.71 15.38
CA VAL A 177 18.51 34.16 15.17
C VAL A 177 19.06 33.60 13.86
N LEU A 178 19.88 34.39 13.18
CA LEU A 178 20.63 33.96 12.01
C LEU A 178 22.01 33.52 12.43
N VAL A 179 22.42 32.34 12.00
CA VAL A 179 23.66 31.70 12.45
C VAL A 179 24.45 31.20 11.25
N GLN A 180 25.74 31.53 11.20
CA GLN A 180 26.64 30.96 10.21
C GLN A 180 27.31 29.72 10.80
N VAL A 181 27.40 28.67 9.99
CA VAL A 181 28.02 27.41 10.40
C VAL A 181 29.54 27.55 10.31
N LEU A 182 30.22 27.33 11.43
CA LEU A 182 31.68 27.38 11.49
C LEU A 182 32.29 25.98 11.31
N ASP A 183 31.70 24.98 11.96
CA ASP A 183 32.15 23.60 11.95
C ASP A 183 30.98 22.65 12.21
N VAL A 184 31.01 21.47 11.59
CA VAL A 184 29.97 20.43 11.71
C VAL A 184 30.66 19.11 11.99
N ARG A 185 30.22 18.43 13.06
CA ARG A 185 30.74 17.13 13.48
C ARG A 185 29.56 16.15 13.63
N PRO A 186 29.08 15.55 12.52
CA PRO A 186 27.85 14.75 12.49
C PRO A 186 27.85 13.58 13.47
N GLU A 187 28.95 12.83 13.53
CA GLU A 187 29.15 11.70 14.44
C GLU A 187 29.02 12.05 15.94
N LYS A 188 29.27 13.31 16.30
CA LYS A 188 29.09 13.82 17.67
C LYS A 188 27.79 14.59 17.88
N LYS A 189 27.01 14.80 16.82
CA LYS A 189 25.80 15.66 16.81
C LYS A 189 26.11 17.08 17.32
N GLU A 190 27.27 17.61 16.95
CA GLU A 190 27.74 18.93 17.36
C GLU A 190 27.91 19.84 16.14
N ILE A 191 27.39 21.07 16.25
CA ILE A 191 27.59 22.14 15.25
C ILE A 191 28.06 23.38 16.00
N ASP A 192 29.20 23.93 15.58
CA ASP A 192 29.66 25.23 16.06
C ASP A 192 29.10 26.33 15.15
N LEU A 193 28.44 27.30 15.77
CA LEU A 193 27.75 28.40 15.11
C LEU A 193 28.34 29.74 15.51
N ILE A 194 28.22 30.73 14.64
CA ILE A 194 28.51 32.15 14.92
C ILE A 194 27.30 33.00 14.57
N GLU A 195 27.01 34.04 15.35
CA GLU A 195 25.84 34.89 15.09
C GLU A 195 26.05 35.78 13.85
N SER A 196 25.04 35.89 13.00
CA SER A 196 25.09 36.65 11.75
C SER A 196 24.16 37.87 11.74
N ALA A 197 24.70 39.05 11.41
CA ALA A 197 23.99 40.34 11.48
C ALA A 197 23.20 40.71 10.21
N LEU A 198 22.80 39.74 9.39
CA LEU A 198 22.18 40.03 8.07
C LEU A 198 20.79 40.67 8.24
N ARG A 199 20.57 41.81 7.59
CA ARG A 199 19.29 42.56 7.66
C ARG A 199 18.43 42.49 6.39
N HIS A 200 19.02 42.06 5.27
CA HIS A 200 18.35 41.85 4.00
C HIS A 200 18.85 40.56 3.39
N TYR A 201 17.99 39.54 3.35
CA TYR A 201 18.33 38.22 2.84
C TYR A 201 17.15 37.59 2.11
N LYS A 202 17.46 36.55 1.32
CA LYS A 202 16.46 35.68 0.71
C LYS A 202 16.52 34.31 1.37
N GLU A 203 15.37 33.82 1.83
CA GLU A 203 15.25 32.51 2.45
C GLU A 203 15.19 31.41 1.38
N ILE A 204 15.91 30.31 1.61
CA ILE A 204 15.88 29.10 0.79
C ILE A 204 15.65 27.91 1.72
N VAL A 205 14.62 27.12 1.43
CA VAL A 205 14.33 25.91 2.19
C VAL A 205 15.19 24.76 1.67
N VAL A 206 15.96 24.14 2.54
CA VAL A 206 16.77 22.94 2.25
C VAL A 206 15.96 21.71 2.63
N ARG A 207 15.77 20.77 1.69
CA ARG A 207 15.04 19.51 1.90
C ARG A 207 15.92 18.32 1.59
N LYS A 208 15.75 17.22 2.32
CA LYS A 208 16.43 15.95 2.03
C LYS A 208 15.56 15.13 1.07
N GLU A 209 16.01 14.91 -0.17
CA GLU A 209 15.30 14.02 -1.11
C GLU A 209 15.81 12.58 -0.95
N LEU A 210 15.12 11.81 -0.10
CA LEU A 210 15.42 10.41 0.15
C LEU A 210 14.80 9.53 -0.96
N PRO A 211 15.44 8.49 -1.48
CA PRO A 211 14.77 7.55 -2.37
C PRO A 211 13.56 6.91 -1.66
N VAL A 212 12.49 6.62 -2.42
CA VAL A 212 11.35 5.86 -1.86
C VAL A 212 11.84 4.44 -1.58
N THR A 213 11.64 3.99 -0.35
CA THR A 213 11.99 2.65 0.13
C THR A 213 10.71 1.83 0.23
N ASP A 214 10.72 0.63 -0.32
CA ASP A 214 9.60 -0.31 -0.17
C ASP A 214 9.62 -0.92 1.25
N ILE A 215 8.46 -1.10 1.86
CA ILE A 215 8.29 -1.60 3.24
C ILE A 215 8.86 -3.01 3.36
N GLY A 216 8.65 -3.86 2.35
CA GLY A 216 9.18 -5.22 2.33
C GLY A 216 10.71 -5.30 2.27
N ALA A 217 11.40 -4.20 1.94
CA ALA A 217 12.86 -4.12 1.94
C ALA A 217 13.45 -3.66 3.28
N LEU A 218 12.61 -3.27 4.25
CA LEU A 218 13.08 -2.83 5.56
C LEU A 218 13.66 -4.01 6.35
N THR A 219 14.90 -3.86 6.80
CA THR A 219 15.59 -4.88 7.61
C THR A 219 16.01 -4.32 8.97
N LYS A 220 16.30 -5.22 9.91
CA LYS A 220 16.76 -4.83 11.26
C LYS A 220 18.10 -4.07 11.23
N GLU A 221 18.89 -4.21 10.18
CA GLU A 221 20.17 -3.50 9.99
C GLU A 221 19.98 -2.03 9.61
N MET A 222 18.76 -1.65 9.19
CA MET A 222 18.43 -0.26 8.83
C MET A 222 18.06 0.59 10.04
N ALA A 223 18.17 0.06 11.25
CA ALA A 223 17.89 0.77 12.49
C ALA A 223 18.59 2.14 12.57
N GLY A 224 17.83 3.18 12.89
CA GLY A 224 18.28 4.56 12.98
C GLY A 224 18.42 5.29 11.64
N LYS A 225 18.33 4.59 10.49
CA LYS A 225 18.34 5.24 9.17
C LYS A 225 17.01 5.92 8.89
N THR A 226 17.08 7.10 8.28
CA THR A 226 15.89 7.82 7.80
C THR A 226 15.47 7.24 6.45
N VAL A 227 14.21 6.83 6.34
CA VAL A 227 13.60 6.28 5.12
C VAL A 227 12.42 7.16 4.70
N ARG A 228 12.15 7.17 3.40
CA ARG A 228 10.93 7.73 2.83
C ARG A 228 10.09 6.60 2.26
N ILE A 229 8.87 6.44 2.74
CA ILE A 229 7.93 5.42 2.24
C ILE A 229 6.69 6.11 1.66
N ARG A 230 6.08 5.47 0.66
CA ARG A 230 4.78 5.88 0.12
C ARG A 230 3.83 4.72 0.24
N GLY A 231 2.72 4.91 0.92
CA GLY A 231 1.81 3.83 1.25
C GLY A 231 0.41 4.30 1.56
N LYS A 232 -0.50 3.34 1.70
CA LYS A 232 -1.87 3.53 2.11
C LYS A 232 -1.99 3.30 3.62
N ILE A 233 -2.67 4.20 4.32
CA ILE A 233 -3.05 3.98 5.72
C ILE A 233 -4.15 2.93 5.78
N THR A 234 -3.91 1.83 6.49
CA THR A 234 -4.91 0.76 6.71
C THR A 234 -5.59 0.86 8.06
N GLN A 235 -4.90 1.42 9.06
CA GLN A 235 -5.43 1.58 10.42
C GLN A 235 -4.78 2.79 11.11
N ILE A 236 -5.53 3.43 12.01
CA ILE A 236 -5.04 4.50 12.89
C ILE A 236 -5.46 4.18 14.32
N GLN A 237 -4.49 4.08 15.22
CA GLN A 237 -4.72 3.81 16.64
C GLN A 237 -4.13 4.94 17.50
N VAL A 238 -5.00 5.60 18.28
CA VAL A 238 -4.56 6.59 19.27
C VAL A 238 -4.34 5.87 20.59
N THR A 239 -3.08 5.85 21.06
CA THR A 239 -2.72 5.24 22.34
C THR A 239 -2.58 6.31 23.43
N GLY A 240 -2.31 5.91 24.67
CA GLY A 240 -1.92 6.85 25.73
C GLY A 240 -0.58 7.56 25.47
N GLY A 241 0.22 7.06 24.51
CA GLY A 241 1.48 7.64 24.05
C GLY A 241 1.36 8.16 22.61
N PRO A 242 2.09 7.58 21.63
CA PRO A 242 2.02 8.03 20.24
C PRO A 242 0.72 7.60 19.55
N THR A 243 0.38 8.29 18.47
CA THR A 243 -0.56 7.79 17.47
C THR A 243 0.19 6.82 16.56
N VAL A 244 -0.33 5.60 16.42
CA VAL A 244 0.25 4.54 15.61
C VAL A 244 -0.58 4.39 14.33
N PHE A 245 0.08 4.50 13.19
CA PHE A 245 -0.49 4.31 11.86
C PHE A 245 -0.01 2.97 11.33
N THR A 246 -0.92 2.15 10.80
CA THR A 246 -0.54 0.96 10.03
C THR A 246 -0.53 1.32 8.56
N ILE A 247 0.59 1.06 7.89
CA ILE A 247 0.82 1.49 6.51
C ILE A 247 1.19 0.27 5.67
N THR A 248 0.61 0.19 4.47
CA THR A 248 1.00 -0.79 3.45
C THR A 248 1.35 -0.11 2.13
N ASP A 249 2.37 -0.62 1.46
CA ASP A 249 2.78 -0.22 0.11
C ASP A 249 2.57 -1.37 -0.90
N GLY A 250 1.92 -2.46 -0.48
CA GLY A 250 1.74 -3.70 -1.23
C GLY A 250 2.89 -4.70 -1.09
N THR A 251 4.12 -4.23 -0.81
CA THR A 251 5.28 -5.09 -0.56
C THR A 251 5.36 -5.55 0.89
N GLY A 252 4.79 -4.78 1.84
CA GLY A 252 4.70 -5.16 3.24
C GLY A 252 3.70 -4.33 4.04
N ILE A 253 3.65 -4.61 5.35
CA ILE A 253 2.88 -3.84 6.35
C ILE A 253 3.85 -3.45 7.46
N THR A 254 3.82 -2.18 7.88
CA THR A 254 4.62 -1.71 9.02
C THR A 254 3.85 -0.68 9.84
N TRP A 255 4.29 -0.47 11.07
CA TRP A 255 3.80 0.60 11.91
C TRP A 255 4.60 1.87 11.70
N ALA A 256 3.93 3.00 11.69
CA ALA A 256 4.54 4.32 11.75
C ALA A 256 3.97 5.08 12.96
N ALA A 257 4.82 5.46 13.90
CA ALA A 257 4.42 6.13 15.14
C ALA A 257 4.77 7.62 15.11
N ALA A 258 3.80 8.47 15.43
CA ALA A 258 4.01 9.90 15.62
C ALA A 258 3.61 10.30 17.04
N PHE A 259 4.45 11.11 17.69
CA PHE A 259 4.19 11.64 19.02
C PHE A 259 4.12 13.17 18.99
N GLU A 260 2.99 13.71 19.44
CA GLU A 260 2.77 15.15 19.69
C GLU A 260 2.71 15.40 21.19
N ALA A 261 1.70 14.84 21.86
CA ALA A 261 1.53 14.85 23.31
C ALA A 261 0.70 13.63 23.75
N PRO A 262 0.77 13.22 25.04
CA PRO A 262 0.00 12.07 25.54
C PRO A 262 -1.51 12.22 25.27
N GLY A 263 -2.09 11.24 24.57
CA GLY A 263 -3.52 11.21 24.23
C GLY A 263 -3.95 12.19 23.13
N VAL A 264 -3.02 12.92 22.51
CA VAL A 264 -3.31 13.82 21.39
C VAL A 264 -3.04 13.08 20.07
N ARG A 265 -4.04 13.07 19.19
CA ARG A 265 -3.90 12.49 17.85
C ARG A 265 -2.93 13.33 17.01
N ALA A 266 -1.83 12.72 16.57
CA ALA A 266 -0.96 13.30 15.56
C ALA A 266 -1.64 13.23 14.18
N TYR A 267 -1.40 14.22 13.32
CA TYR A 267 -1.94 14.29 11.95
C TYR A 267 -3.48 14.06 11.86
N PRO A 268 -4.30 14.93 12.48
CA PRO A 268 -5.75 14.73 12.56
C PRO A 268 -6.46 14.74 11.19
N THR A 269 -5.83 15.29 10.15
CA THR A 269 -6.35 15.36 8.78
C THR A 269 -6.10 14.10 7.95
N ILE A 270 -5.33 13.14 8.46
CA ILE A 270 -5.03 11.87 7.79
C ILE A 270 -6.05 10.82 8.24
N GLU A 271 -6.73 10.20 7.29
CA GLU A 271 -7.76 9.18 7.53
C GLU A 271 -7.35 7.80 7.00
N VAL A 272 -8.07 6.77 7.45
CA VAL A 272 -7.91 5.41 6.94
C VAL A 272 -8.25 5.41 5.45
N GLY A 273 -7.38 4.79 4.64
CA GLY A 273 -7.50 4.75 3.18
C GLY A 273 -6.74 5.84 2.45
N ASP A 274 -6.23 6.86 3.16
CA ASP A 274 -5.40 7.90 2.53
C ASP A 274 -4.07 7.34 2.04
N ILE A 275 -3.63 7.87 0.90
CA ILE A 275 -2.28 7.65 0.38
C ILE A 275 -1.38 8.72 0.95
N VAL A 276 -0.33 8.30 1.63
CA VAL A 276 0.60 9.18 2.35
C VAL A 276 2.04 8.97 1.90
N GLU A 277 2.82 10.03 1.98
CA GLU A 277 4.26 9.98 2.01
C GLU A 277 4.70 10.16 3.46
N VAL A 278 5.50 9.23 3.97
CA VAL A 278 6.04 9.24 5.34
C VAL A 278 7.54 9.28 5.27
N ILE A 279 8.12 10.22 6.01
CA ILE A 279 9.56 10.30 6.25
C ILE A 279 9.78 10.06 7.73
N GLY A 280 10.61 9.08 8.05
CA GLY A 280 10.84 8.70 9.43
C GLY A 280 12.05 7.81 9.62
N LYS A 281 12.40 7.58 10.87
CA LYS A 281 13.54 6.73 11.24
C LYS A 281 13.08 5.31 11.52
N VAL A 282 13.81 4.34 10.98
CA VAL A 282 13.58 2.93 11.30
C VAL A 282 13.94 2.70 12.76
N SER A 283 13.00 2.19 13.52
CA SER A 283 13.05 1.89 14.96
C SER A 283 12.46 0.50 15.21
N PHE A 284 12.36 0.11 16.49
CA PHE A 284 11.73 -1.15 16.86
C PHE A 284 10.72 -0.96 17.97
N HIS A 285 9.60 -1.66 17.84
CA HIS A 285 8.61 -1.80 18.89
C HIS A 285 8.30 -3.27 19.08
N ALA A 286 8.45 -3.78 20.31
CA ALA A 286 8.25 -5.20 20.64
C ALA A 286 9.05 -6.21 19.77
N GLY A 287 10.20 -5.79 19.22
CA GLY A 287 11.05 -6.64 18.37
C GLY A 287 10.76 -6.56 16.87
N GLU A 288 9.68 -5.86 16.50
CA GLU A 288 9.22 -5.62 15.13
C GLU A 288 9.58 -4.22 14.64
N ILE A 289 9.70 -4.09 13.31
CA ILE A 289 10.08 -2.84 12.67
C ILE A 289 8.96 -1.82 12.80
N GLN A 290 9.31 -0.62 13.27
CA GLN A 290 8.43 0.54 13.35
C GLN A 290 9.14 1.77 12.79
N ILE A 291 8.43 2.66 12.13
CA ILE A 291 8.94 3.94 11.65
C ILE A 291 8.56 5.04 12.65
N GLU A 292 9.53 5.71 13.25
CA GLU A 292 9.28 6.95 13.99
C GLU A 292 9.10 8.10 12.99
N ILE A 293 7.88 8.63 12.88
CA ILE A 293 7.51 9.64 11.90
C ILE A 293 8.18 10.96 12.26
N SER A 294 9.02 11.46 11.35
CA SER A 294 9.52 12.84 11.38
C SER A 294 8.57 13.79 10.64
N ASP A 295 8.05 13.36 9.50
CA ASP A 295 7.08 14.10 8.69
C ASP A 295 6.14 13.13 7.95
N MET A 296 4.88 13.51 7.82
CA MET A 296 3.88 12.76 7.04
C MET A 296 2.97 13.72 6.30
N SER A 297 2.74 13.45 5.02
CA SER A 297 1.86 14.26 4.18
C SER A 297 0.95 13.38 3.32
N ARG A 298 -0.27 13.86 3.11
CA ARG A 298 -1.21 13.21 2.18
C ARG A 298 -0.86 13.56 0.75
N LEU A 299 -0.78 12.55 -0.10
CA LEU A 299 -0.63 12.71 -1.54
C LEU A 299 -2.01 12.97 -2.17
N TRP A 300 -2.03 13.79 -3.22
CA TRP A 300 -3.25 14.18 -3.93
C TRP A 300 -3.09 14.03 -5.43
N GLY A 301 -4.22 13.91 -6.14
CA GLY A 301 -4.25 13.99 -7.60
C GLY A 301 -3.48 12.84 -8.28
N PRO A 302 -2.72 13.13 -9.36
CA PRO A 302 -2.01 12.11 -10.15
C PRO A 302 -1.04 11.26 -9.33
N ASP A 303 -0.26 11.88 -8.43
CA ASP A 303 0.74 11.17 -7.62
C ASP A 303 0.09 10.12 -6.70
N ALA A 304 -1.05 10.47 -6.09
CA ALA A 304 -1.79 9.53 -5.25
C ALA A 304 -2.39 8.39 -6.08
N ALA A 305 -2.86 8.68 -7.30
CA ALA A 305 -3.42 7.67 -8.20
C ALA A 305 -2.34 6.69 -8.68
N GLU A 306 -1.14 7.18 -9.00
CA GLU A 306 0.00 6.35 -9.38
C GLU A 306 0.42 5.41 -8.25
N VAL A 307 0.61 5.95 -7.05
CA VAL A 307 0.97 5.15 -5.86
C VAL A 307 -0.11 4.13 -5.55
N LYS A 308 -1.38 4.53 -5.57
CA LYS A 308 -2.50 3.60 -5.34
C LYS A 308 -2.53 2.46 -6.36
N LYS A 309 -2.27 2.76 -7.64
CA LYS A 309 -2.20 1.76 -8.69
C LYS A 309 -1.03 0.79 -8.46
N LYS A 310 0.15 1.30 -8.12
CA LYS A 310 1.32 0.47 -7.80
C LYS A 310 1.02 -0.47 -6.62
N ILE A 311 0.45 0.05 -5.53
CA ILE A 311 0.08 -0.75 -4.34
C ILE A 311 -0.88 -1.88 -4.74
N GLU A 312 -1.91 -1.55 -5.52
CA GLU A 312 -2.91 -2.52 -5.98
C GLU A 312 -2.31 -3.61 -6.88
N GLU A 313 -1.40 -3.24 -7.80
CA GLU A 313 -0.69 -4.18 -8.67
C GLU A 313 0.20 -5.14 -7.88
N GLU A 314 0.98 -4.62 -6.93
CA GLU A 314 1.85 -5.43 -6.04
C GLU A 314 1.03 -6.38 -5.15
N LEU A 315 -0.06 -5.89 -4.55
CA LEU A 315 -0.97 -6.72 -3.76
C LEU A 315 -1.57 -7.84 -4.59
N ASN A 316 -2.06 -7.52 -5.80
CA ASN A 316 -2.64 -8.52 -6.69
C ASN A 316 -1.60 -9.56 -7.13
N GLN A 317 -0.37 -9.13 -7.42
CA GLN A 317 0.71 -10.06 -7.78
C GLN A 317 1.06 -11.01 -6.64
N ARG A 318 1.22 -10.51 -5.40
CA ARG A 318 1.52 -11.35 -4.23
C ARG A 318 0.36 -12.25 -3.81
N ALA A 319 -0.88 -11.75 -3.98
CA ALA A 319 -2.08 -12.51 -3.65
C ALA A 319 -2.32 -13.68 -4.59
N GLN A 320 -1.75 -13.67 -5.81
CA GLN A 320 -1.90 -14.76 -6.77
C GLN A 320 -1.39 -16.09 -6.16
N PRO A 321 -2.27 -17.11 -6.01
CA PRO A 321 -1.87 -18.40 -5.48
C PRO A 321 -1.07 -19.19 -6.52
N GLU A 322 -0.09 -19.97 -6.05
CA GLU A 322 0.62 -20.94 -6.86
C GLU A 322 -0.29 -22.13 -7.19
N ASP A 323 -0.11 -22.71 -8.38
CA ASP A 323 -0.85 -23.91 -8.77
C ASP A 323 -0.17 -25.16 -8.19
N VAL A 324 -0.66 -25.59 -7.03
CA VAL A 324 -0.14 -26.74 -6.28
C VAL A 324 -0.83 -28.06 -6.65
N GLY A 325 -1.66 -28.08 -7.70
CA GLY A 325 -2.51 -29.23 -8.04
C GLY A 325 -3.48 -29.58 -6.90
N PHE A 326 -4.01 -30.81 -6.91
CA PHE A 326 -4.90 -31.34 -5.89
C PHE A 326 -4.27 -32.57 -5.22
N LEU A 327 -4.73 -32.92 -4.01
CA LEU A 327 -4.27 -34.11 -3.30
C LEU A 327 -4.72 -35.42 -3.98
N VAL A 328 -5.84 -35.34 -4.70
CA VAL A 328 -6.48 -36.47 -5.39
C VAL A 328 -6.80 -36.08 -6.84
N GLU A 329 -6.84 -37.07 -7.72
CA GLU A 329 -7.28 -36.88 -9.10
C GLU A 329 -8.81 -36.73 -9.15
N SER A 330 -9.32 -35.57 -9.56
CA SER A 330 -10.77 -35.32 -9.68
C SER A 330 -11.08 -34.36 -10.83
N GLU A 331 -11.95 -34.81 -11.75
CA GLU A 331 -12.46 -33.95 -12.83
C GLU A 331 -13.30 -32.78 -12.27
N VAL A 332 -13.98 -32.99 -11.13
CA VAL A 332 -14.79 -31.96 -10.47
C VAL A 332 -13.90 -30.87 -9.88
N LEU A 333 -12.82 -31.24 -9.18
CA LEU A 333 -11.86 -30.27 -8.65
C LEU A 333 -11.17 -29.47 -9.78
N GLU A 334 -10.78 -30.13 -10.88
CA GLU A 334 -10.19 -29.43 -12.03
C GLU A 334 -11.15 -28.42 -12.66
N LYS A 335 -12.45 -28.74 -12.76
CA LYS A 335 -13.47 -27.78 -13.22
C LYS A 335 -13.70 -26.65 -12.22
N LEU A 336 -13.58 -26.92 -10.92
CA LEU A 336 -13.70 -25.91 -9.85
C LEU A 336 -12.45 -25.06 -9.65
N LYS A 337 -11.31 -25.48 -10.19
CA LYS A 337 -10.00 -24.84 -10.01
C LYS A 337 -10.00 -23.32 -10.21
N PRO A 338 -10.66 -22.75 -11.24
CA PRO A 338 -10.72 -21.29 -11.39
C PRO A 338 -11.40 -20.59 -10.19
N LYS A 339 -12.47 -21.18 -9.64
CA LYS A 339 -13.16 -20.64 -8.45
C LYS A 339 -12.36 -20.86 -7.17
N ILE A 340 -11.70 -22.02 -7.03
CA ILE A 340 -10.78 -22.34 -5.91
C ILE A 340 -9.62 -21.34 -5.87
N MET A 341 -8.94 -21.12 -7.00
CA MET A 341 -7.86 -20.14 -7.10
C MET A 341 -8.35 -18.72 -6.83
N LYS A 342 -9.56 -18.36 -7.30
CA LYS A 342 -10.16 -17.06 -6.98
C LYS A 342 -10.46 -16.89 -5.49
N ALA A 343 -10.97 -17.92 -4.82
CA ALA A 343 -11.20 -17.90 -3.37
C ALA A 343 -9.88 -17.75 -2.58
N ALA A 344 -8.87 -18.55 -2.94
CA ALA A 344 -7.53 -18.43 -2.35
C ALA A 344 -6.92 -17.04 -2.59
N PHE A 345 -7.05 -16.48 -3.80
CA PHE A 345 -6.61 -15.13 -4.13
C PHE A 345 -7.28 -14.06 -3.23
N ILE A 346 -8.61 -14.09 -3.08
CA ILE A 346 -9.34 -13.13 -2.26
C ILE A 346 -8.89 -13.22 -0.79
N ILE A 347 -8.72 -14.44 -0.26
CA ILE A 347 -8.27 -14.66 1.12
C ILE A 347 -6.84 -14.17 1.31
N ARG A 348 -5.90 -14.53 0.41
CA ARG A 348 -4.50 -14.07 0.46
C ARG A 348 -4.41 -12.56 0.37
N LYS A 349 -5.17 -11.93 -0.53
CA LYS A 349 -5.24 -10.47 -0.68
C LYS A 349 -5.71 -9.79 0.61
N ALA A 350 -6.75 -10.33 1.26
CA ALA A 350 -7.21 -9.80 2.55
C ALA A 350 -6.10 -9.84 3.61
N ILE A 351 -5.31 -10.92 3.67
CA ILE A 351 -4.17 -11.04 4.59
C ILE A 351 -3.09 -9.98 4.27
N PHE A 352 -2.69 -9.85 3.00
CA PHE A 352 -1.66 -8.89 2.60
C PHE A 352 -2.08 -7.42 2.73
N GLU A 353 -3.39 -7.13 2.71
CA GLU A 353 -3.94 -5.81 3.00
C GLU A 353 -4.02 -5.50 4.52
N GLY A 354 -3.82 -6.50 5.39
CA GLY A 354 -4.08 -6.37 6.83
C GLY A 354 -5.57 -6.29 7.16
N ARG A 355 -6.43 -6.92 6.34
CA ARG A 355 -7.88 -6.97 6.54
C ARG A 355 -8.26 -8.15 7.45
N PRO A 356 -9.09 -7.95 8.50
CA PRO A 356 -9.60 -9.05 9.30
C PRO A 356 -10.39 -10.08 8.47
N ILE A 357 -10.39 -11.34 8.91
CA ILE A 357 -11.11 -12.45 8.28
C ILE A 357 -12.02 -13.12 9.32
N ILE A 358 -13.30 -13.24 8.97
CA ILE A 358 -14.28 -14.01 9.74
C ILE A 358 -14.59 -15.28 8.97
N VAL A 359 -14.29 -16.43 9.57
CA VAL A 359 -14.67 -17.75 9.05
C VAL A 359 -15.90 -18.24 9.81
N ARG A 360 -17.04 -18.35 9.13
CA ARG A 360 -18.24 -19.01 9.62
C ARG A 360 -18.30 -20.42 9.03
N HIS A 361 -18.64 -21.41 9.85
CA HIS A 361 -18.82 -22.77 9.36
C HIS A 361 -20.00 -23.47 10.04
N HIS A 362 -20.60 -24.47 9.42
CA HIS A 362 -21.61 -25.28 10.08
C HIS A 362 -21.03 -26.08 11.27
N ALA A 363 -21.86 -26.37 12.27
CA ALA A 363 -21.44 -26.87 13.57
C ALA A 363 -21.43 -28.41 13.67
N ASP A 364 -20.87 -29.09 12.67
CA ASP A 364 -20.72 -30.54 12.60
C ASP A 364 -19.30 -30.96 12.15
N THR A 365 -19.08 -32.26 11.93
CA THR A 365 -17.73 -32.76 11.66
C THR A 365 -17.13 -32.20 10.37
N ASP A 366 -17.91 -32.07 9.28
CA ASP A 366 -17.41 -31.51 8.03
C ASP A 366 -17.08 -30.03 8.17
N GLY A 367 -18.03 -29.22 8.65
CA GLY A 367 -17.83 -27.79 8.87
C GLY A 367 -16.69 -27.46 9.83
N TYR A 368 -16.53 -28.20 10.93
CA TYR A 368 -15.38 -28.00 11.84
C TYR A 368 -14.04 -28.38 11.19
N SER A 369 -13.98 -29.49 10.45
CA SER A 369 -12.78 -29.90 9.71
C SER A 369 -12.40 -28.86 8.65
N ALA A 370 -13.39 -28.35 7.91
CA ALA A 370 -13.23 -27.34 6.88
C ALA A 370 -12.74 -26.00 7.45
N GLY A 371 -13.38 -25.51 8.50
CA GLY A 371 -12.98 -24.28 9.20
C GLY A 371 -11.58 -24.38 9.80
N LEU A 372 -11.19 -25.56 10.31
CA LEU A 372 -9.86 -25.81 10.86
C LEU A 372 -8.79 -25.86 9.76
N ALA A 373 -9.08 -26.46 8.59
CA ALA A 373 -8.18 -26.48 7.45
C ALA A 373 -7.79 -25.06 7.01
N LEU A 374 -8.78 -24.17 6.87
CA LEU A 374 -8.55 -22.76 6.52
C LEU A 374 -7.83 -22.01 7.64
N GLU A 375 -8.18 -22.22 8.91
CA GLU A 375 -7.46 -21.62 10.05
C GLU A 375 -5.97 -21.96 10.02
N TYR A 376 -5.61 -23.22 9.75
CA TYR A 376 -4.22 -23.64 9.67
C TYR A 376 -3.43 -23.06 8.49
N ALA A 377 -4.11 -22.60 7.43
CA ALA A 377 -3.45 -21.91 6.32
C ALA A 377 -3.40 -20.39 6.52
N ILE A 378 -4.49 -19.79 7.01
CA ILE A 378 -4.65 -18.34 7.14
C ILE A 378 -3.79 -17.80 8.28
N VAL A 379 -3.81 -18.45 9.45
CA VAL A 379 -3.13 -17.92 10.64
C VAL A 379 -1.61 -17.83 10.46
N PRO A 380 -0.89 -18.86 9.98
CA PRO A 380 0.55 -18.75 9.78
C PRO A 380 0.94 -17.66 8.78
N LEU A 381 0.24 -17.57 7.63
CA LEU A 381 0.49 -16.53 6.64
C LEU A 381 0.24 -15.13 7.22
N LEU A 382 -0.77 -14.99 8.09
CA LEU A 382 -1.09 -13.73 8.76
C LEU A 382 -0.02 -13.35 9.79
N GLU A 383 0.50 -14.30 10.55
CA GLU A 383 1.60 -14.10 11.51
C GLU A 383 2.94 -13.77 10.82
N GLU A 384 3.19 -14.28 9.61
CA GLU A 384 4.39 -13.95 8.83
C GLU A 384 4.40 -12.51 8.31
N ILE A 385 3.23 -11.94 8.04
CA ILE A 385 3.09 -10.64 7.35
C ILE A 385 2.78 -9.49 8.32
N SER A 386 2.04 -9.77 9.38
CA SER A 386 1.61 -8.73 10.31
C SER A 386 2.72 -8.39 11.31
N PRO A 387 3.02 -7.10 11.53
CA PRO A 387 3.93 -6.69 12.62
C PRO A 387 3.31 -6.89 14.02
N ASP A 388 2.00 -7.14 14.12
CA ASP A 388 1.33 -7.33 15.41
C ASP A 388 1.51 -8.78 15.93
N PRO A 389 2.14 -9.02 17.10
CA PRO A 389 2.24 -10.37 17.67
C PRO A 389 0.88 -10.94 18.10
N GLN A 390 -0.16 -10.11 18.23
CA GLN A 390 -1.54 -10.53 18.52
C GLN A 390 -2.39 -10.67 17.25
N ALA A 391 -1.78 -10.59 16.06
CA ALA A 391 -2.49 -10.59 14.79
C ALA A 391 -3.46 -11.77 14.63
N LYS A 392 -3.04 -12.97 15.03
CA LYS A 392 -3.90 -14.16 15.07
C LYS A 392 -5.23 -13.92 15.78
N TRP A 393 -5.20 -13.28 16.94
CA TRP A 393 -6.37 -13.08 17.78
C TRP A 393 -7.21 -11.89 17.35
N LYS A 394 -6.59 -10.89 16.71
CA LYS A 394 -7.25 -9.67 16.25
C LYS A 394 -7.88 -9.86 14.89
N PHE A 395 -7.10 -10.32 13.91
CA PHE A 395 -7.47 -10.34 12.50
C PHE A 395 -8.06 -11.67 12.02
N PHE A 396 -8.13 -12.71 12.85
CA PHE A 396 -8.81 -13.95 12.48
C PHE A 396 -9.84 -14.35 13.54
N LYS A 397 -11.08 -14.61 13.10
CA LYS A 397 -12.15 -15.11 13.96
C LYS A 397 -12.83 -16.29 13.28
N ARG A 398 -12.86 -17.45 13.94
CA ARG A 398 -13.69 -18.58 13.51
C ARG A 398 -14.92 -18.72 14.41
N ARG A 399 -16.11 -18.81 13.81
CA ARG A 399 -17.40 -18.85 14.51
C ARG A 399 -18.26 -19.98 13.93
N PRO A 400 -18.65 -21.00 14.70
CA PRO A 400 -19.58 -22.03 14.22
C PRO A 400 -21.00 -21.46 14.14
N SER A 401 -21.79 -21.97 13.20
CA SER A 401 -23.21 -21.68 13.01
C SER A 401 -23.99 -22.98 13.19
N ARG A 402 -25.02 -22.97 14.03
CA ARG A 402 -25.78 -24.19 14.34
C ARG A 402 -26.83 -24.51 13.29
N ALA A 403 -27.38 -23.49 12.66
CA ALA A 403 -28.32 -23.67 11.57
C ALA A 403 -27.59 -24.03 10.26
N PRO A 404 -28.25 -24.77 9.36
CA PRO A 404 -27.73 -25.12 8.03
C PRO A 404 -27.91 -23.96 7.03
N PHE A 405 -27.91 -22.71 7.50
CA PHE A 405 -27.86 -21.46 6.74
C PHE A 405 -27.29 -20.36 7.65
N TYR A 406 -26.85 -19.26 7.06
CA TYR A 406 -26.31 -18.12 7.79
C TYR A 406 -27.45 -17.30 8.43
N GLU A 407 -27.75 -17.62 9.68
CA GLU A 407 -28.87 -17.03 10.41
C GLU A 407 -28.77 -15.51 10.56
N LEU A 408 -29.94 -14.87 10.64
CA LEU A 408 -30.01 -13.43 10.89
C LEU A 408 -29.39 -13.03 12.22
N GLU A 409 -29.50 -13.87 13.26
CA GLU A 409 -28.82 -13.63 14.54
C GLU A 409 -27.30 -13.61 14.37
N ASP A 410 -26.76 -14.57 13.61
CA ASP A 410 -25.33 -14.71 13.39
C ASP A 410 -24.75 -13.56 12.58
N VAL A 411 -25.38 -13.18 11.47
CA VAL A 411 -24.92 -12.04 10.66
C VAL A 411 -25.07 -10.71 11.39
N LEU A 412 -26.13 -10.51 12.17
CA LEU A 412 -26.29 -9.27 12.96
C LEU A 412 -25.22 -9.18 14.03
N LYS A 413 -24.90 -10.29 14.69
CA LYS A 413 -23.79 -10.35 15.65
C LYS A 413 -22.46 -10.05 14.97
N ASP A 414 -22.21 -10.59 13.79
CA ASP A 414 -20.99 -10.34 13.03
C ASP A 414 -20.89 -8.87 12.60
N ILE A 415 -22.01 -8.27 12.16
CA ILE A 415 -22.10 -6.84 11.83
C ILE A 415 -21.81 -5.97 13.06
N ILE A 416 -22.41 -6.27 14.21
CA ILE A 416 -22.18 -5.50 15.44
C ILE A 416 -20.71 -5.51 15.83
N PHE A 417 -20.08 -6.69 15.86
CA PHE A 417 -18.66 -6.79 16.22
C PHE A 417 -17.75 -6.12 15.21
N MET A 418 -17.96 -6.29 13.90
CA MET A 418 -17.08 -5.68 12.90
C MET A 418 -17.18 -4.14 12.90
N ILE A 419 -18.37 -3.59 13.18
CA ILE A 419 -18.56 -2.14 13.29
C ILE A 419 -17.95 -1.63 14.60
N GLU A 420 -18.11 -2.34 15.71
CA GLU A 420 -17.43 -1.98 16.97
C GLU A 420 -15.91 -1.95 16.77
N ASP A 421 -15.33 -2.98 16.14
CA ASP A 421 -13.89 -3.05 15.88
C ASP A 421 -13.44 -1.92 14.92
N HIS A 422 -14.25 -1.61 13.89
CA HIS A 422 -13.99 -0.50 12.96
C HIS A 422 -14.00 0.87 13.67
N GLU A 423 -15.00 1.15 14.49
CA GLU A 423 -15.12 2.43 15.20
C GLU A 423 -14.09 2.57 16.33
N ARG A 424 -13.82 1.48 17.05
CA ARG A 424 -12.98 1.50 18.25
C ARG A 424 -11.49 1.40 17.94
N PHE A 425 -11.12 0.58 16.97
CA PHE A 425 -9.72 0.29 16.65
C PHE A 425 -9.32 0.79 15.25
N GLY A 426 -10.25 1.27 14.43
CA GLY A 426 -9.96 1.70 13.06
C GLY A 426 -9.64 0.52 12.14
N ASP A 427 -10.07 -0.70 12.47
CA ASP A 427 -9.87 -1.89 11.65
C ASP A 427 -10.70 -1.79 10.36
N PRO A 428 -10.18 -2.19 9.18
CA PRO A 428 -11.01 -2.28 7.98
C PRO A 428 -12.09 -3.37 8.16
N LEU A 429 -13.22 -3.20 7.46
CA LEU A 429 -14.28 -4.22 7.49
C LEU A 429 -13.75 -5.58 7.01
N PRO A 430 -14.19 -6.69 7.61
CA PRO A 430 -13.58 -8.00 7.38
C PRO A 430 -13.87 -8.56 5.98
N LEU A 431 -13.10 -9.57 5.60
CA LEU A 431 -13.55 -10.57 4.63
C LEU A 431 -14.39 -11.63 5.36
N LEU A 432 -15.57 -11.93 4.83
CA LEU A 432 -16.41 -13.01 5.33
C LEU A 432 -16.18 -14.27 4.50
N VAL A 433 -15.84 -15.38 5.15
CA VAL A 433 -15.72 -16.70 4.53
C VAL A 433 -16.75 -17.62 5.19
N ILE A 434 -17.73 -18.07 4.42
CA ILE A 434 -18.73 -19.05 4.86
C ILE A 434 -18.33 -20.42 4.33
N VAL A 435 -18.35 -21.43 5.19
CA VAL A 435 -17.89 -22.79 4.89
C VAL A 435 -18.94 -23.80 5.33
N ASP A 436 -19.18 -24.83 4.51
CA ASP A 436 -20.19 -25.87 4.78
C ASP A 436 -21.60 -25.30 5.05
N ASN A 437 -21.84 -24.13 4.45
CA ASN A 437 -23.05 -23.34 4.61
C ASN A 437 -23.02 -22.23 3.55
N GLY A 438 -24.08 -21.45 3.43
CA GLY A 438 -24.02 -20.22 2.64
C GLY A 438 -24.32 -20.36 1.15
N GLY A 439 -24.34 -21.58 0.61
CA GLY A 439 -24.53 -21.85 -0.81
C GLY A 439 -25.98 -21.81 -1.27
N THR A 440 -26.93 -21.43 -0.42
CA THR A 440 -28.38 -21.57 -0.69
C THR A 440 -29.12 -20.24 -0.71
N THR A 441 -30.38 -20.27 -1.12
CA THR A 441 -31.23 -19.07 -1.15
C THR A 441 -31.60 -18.54 0.24
N GLU A 442 -31.56 -19.41 1.23
CA GLU A 442 -31.85 -19.14 2.63
C GLU A 442 -30.81 -18.17 3.24
N ASP A 443 -29.62 -18.08 2.65
CA ASP A 443 -28.51 -17.21 3.06
C ASP A 443 -28.62 -15.78 2.51
N ILE A 444 -29.38 -15.57 1.43
CA ILE A 444 -29.51 -14.27 0.74
C ILE A 444 -29.94 -13.14 1.70
N PRO A 445 -30.89 -13.32 2.64
CA PRO A 445 -31.23 -12.27 3.60
C PRO A 445 -30.02 -11.81 4.44
N ALA A 446 -29.12 -12.70 4.82
CA ALA A 446 -27.91 -12.33 5.55
C ALA A 446 -26.94 -11.56 4.64
N TYR A 447 -26.73 -12.05 3.41
CA TYR A 447 -25.84 -11.39 2.45
C TYR A 447 -26.29 -9.99 2.06
N LYS A 448 -27.59 -9.76 1.86
CA LYS A 448 -28.13 -8.42 1.59
C LYS A 448 -27.75 -7.40 2.68
N ARG A 449 -27.74 -7.82 3.95
CA ARG A 449 -27.40 -6.94 5.09
C ARG A 449 -25.92 -6.64 5.13
N ILE A 450 -25.07 -7.67 5.01
CA ILE A 450 -23.63 -7.46 5.14
C ILE A 450 -23.03 -6.78 3.89
N LYS A 451 -23.58 -7.04 2.68
CA LYS A 451 -23.21 -6.34 1.44
C LYS A 451 -23.55 -4.85 1.46
N ALA A 452 -24.54 -4.42 2.25
CA ALA A 452 -24.83 -2.99 2.42
C ALA A 452 -23.65 -2.22 3.02
N TYR A 453 -22.74 -2.91 3.71
CA TYR A 453 -21.49 -2.35 4.25
C TYR A 453 -20.29 -2.53 3.31
N GLY A 454 -20.46 -3.13 2.13
CA GLY A 454 -19.37 -3.38 1.18
C GLY A 454 -18.42 -4.52 1.59
N VAL A 455 -18.89 -5.45 2.44
CA VAL A 455 -18.09 -6.60 2.88
C VAL A 455 -17.93 -7.62 1.73
N PRO A 456 -16.71 -8.06 1.41
CA PRO A 456 -16.48 -9.16 0.48
C PRO A 456 -16.84 -10.51 1.14
N ILE A 457 -17.36 -11.44 0.34
CA ILE A 457 -17.91 -12.73 0.79
C ILE A 457 -17.38 -13.85 -0.11
N VAL A 458 -16.76 -14.85 0.51
CA VAL A 458 -16.34 -16.12 -0.09
C VAL A 458 -17.22 -17.22 0.49
N VAL A 459 -17.79 -18.06 -0.37
CA VAL A 459 -18.57 -19.24 0.04
C VAL A 459 -17.89 -20.50 -0.44
N ILE A 460 -17.73 -21.48 0.45
CA ILE A 460 -17.18 -22.81 0.19
C ILE A 460 -18.20 -23.81 0.72
N ASP A 461 -19.03 -24.36 -0.16
CA ASP A 461 -20.17 -25.18 0.22
C ASP A 461 -20.35 -26.34 -0.75
N HIS A 462 -21.06 -27.37 -0.33
CA HIS A 462 -21.41 -28.54 -1.13
C HIS A 462 -22.91 -28.84 -1.14
N HIS A 463 -23.72 -28.07 -0.40
CA HIS A 463 -25.18 -28.15 -0.47
C HIS A 463 -25.70 -27.68 -1.82
N ASP A 464 -26.85 -28.21 -2.26
CA ASP A 464 -27.49 -27.79 -3.50
C ASP A 464 -28.02 -26.34 -3.38
N PRO A 465 -27.57 -25.41 -4.22
CA PRO A 465 -28.09 -24.04 -4.26
C PRO A 465 -29.57 -23.95 -4.64
N ARG A 466 -30.15 -25.00 -5.23
CA ARG A 466 -31.54 -25.14 -5.72
C ARG A 466 -31.90 -24.19 -6.87
N ASP A 467 -31.90 -22.89 -6.62
CA ASP A 467 -32.37 -21.88 -7.56
C ASP A 467 -31.24 -21.44 -8.51
N PHE A 468 -31.16 -22.12 -9.67
CA PHE A 468 -30.17 -21.81 -10.70
C PHE A 468 -30.68 -20.78 -11.70
N ILE A 469 -29.82 -19.81 -12.03
CA ILE A 469 -30.10 -18.74 -13.01
C ILE A 469 -29.38 -18.98 -14.35
N SER A 470 -28.29 -19.77 -14.35
CA SER A 470 -27.63 -20.31 -15.55
C SER A 470 -27.10 -21.71 -15.27
N GLU A 471 -26.42 -22.32 -16.26
CA GLU A 471 -25.80 -23.65 -16.10
C GLU A 471 -24.80 -23.70 -14.93
N ASP A 472 -24.03 -22.63 -14.74
CA ASP A 472 -22.89 -22.54 -13.81
C ASP A 472 -23.06 -21.49 -12.69
N LYS A 473 -24.27 -20.91 -12.57
CA LYS A 473 -24.59 -19.84 -11.63
C LYS A 473 -25.93 -20.04 -10.92
N ALA A 474 -25.91 -19.89 -9.60
CA ALA A 474 -27.08 -19.90 -8.72
C ALA A 474 -27.54 -18.49 -8.34
N ALA A 475 -28.78 -18.33 -7.87
CA ALA A 475 -29.33 -17.04 -7.42
C ALA A 475 -28.51 -16.43 -6.27
N VAL A 476 -27.94 -17.26 -5.40
CA VAL A 476 -27.06 -16.82 -4.31
C VAL A 476 -25.76 -16.16 -4.81
N ASP A 477 -25.28 -16.54 -6.01
CA ASP A 477 -24.02 -16.06 -6.59
C ASP A 477 -24.03 -14.55 -6.92
N GLU A 478 -25.21 -13.94 -7.00
CA GLU A 478 -25.33 -12.49 -7.20
C GLU A 478 -24.96 -11.68 -5.94
N TYR A 479 -24.91 -12.33 -4.78
CA TYR A 479 -24.69 -11.70 -3.48
C TYR A 479 -23.31 -11.99 -2.89
N VAL A 480 -22.49 -12.83 -3.53
CA VAL A 480 -21.17 -13.25 -3.05
C VAL A 480 -20.10 -13.05 -4.12
N ASP A 481 -18.84 -12.85 -3.73
CA ASP A 481 -17.76 -12.53 -4.67
C ASP A 481 -17.20 -13.78 -5.36
N VAL A 482 -17.26 -14.91 -4.67
CA VAL A 482 -16.95 -16.24 -5.21
C VAL A 482 -17.70 -17.31 -4.42
N HIS A 483 -18.23 -18.28 -5.15
CA HIS A 483 -18.91 -19.44 -4.59
C HIS A 483 -18.25 -20.70 -5.16
N VAL A 484 -17.53 -21.44 -4.31
CA VAL A 484 -16.93 -22.72 -4.63
C VAL A 484 -17.90 -23.80 -4.20
N ASN A 485 -18.53 -24.47 -5.17
CA ASN A 485 -19.49 -25.53 -4.91
C ASN A 485 -19.55 -26.53 -6.07
N PRO A 486 -19.43 -27.86 -5.82
CA PRO A 486 -19.46 -28.91 -6.85
C PRO A 486 -20.74 -28.90 -7.69
N HIS A 487 -21.89 -28.49 -7.14
CA HIS A 487 -23.14 -28.39 -7.88
C HIS A 487 -23.09 -27.43 -9.07
N LEU A 488 -22.15 -26.47 -9.06
CA LEU A 488 -21.98 -25.50 -10.16
C LEU A 488 -21.28 -26.11 -11.39
N VAL A 489 -20.61 -27.25 -11.24
CA VAL A 489 -19.93 -27.96 -12.34
C VAL A 489 -20.49 -29.36 -12.59
N LYS A 490 -21.09 -29.98 -11.56
CA LYS A 490 -21.74 -31.28 -11.61
C LYS A 490 -22.92 -31.28 -10.64
N ARG A 491 -24.13 -31.05 -11.16
CA ARG A 491 -25.37 -31.02 -10.37
C ARG A 491 -25.55 -32.33 -9.57
N GLY A 492 -25.92 -32.19 -8.30
CA GLY A 492 -26.18 -33.32 -7.42
C GLY A 492 -24.94 -33.99 -6.82
N TYR A 493 -23.74 -33.44 -7.06
CA TYR A 493 -22.48 -34.00 -6.56
C TYR A 493 -22.17 -33.47 -5.14
N TYR A 494 -23.01 -33.83 -4.18
CA TYR A 494 -22.88 -33.41 -2.78
C TYR A 494 -21.78 -34.18 -2.05
N GLU A 495 -21.36 -35.32 -2.58
CA GLU A 495 -20.38 -36.20 -1.96
C GLU A 495 -18.97 -35.57 -1.84
N LEU A 496 -18.65 -34.54 -2.62
CA LEU A 496 -17.43 -33.75 -2.43
C LEU A 496 -17.66 -32.68 -1.34
N THR A 497 -17.36 -33.05 -0.09
CA THR A 497 -17.75 -32.28 1.11
C THR A 497 -16.99 -30.95 1.25
N ALA A 498 -17.50 -30.04 2.09
CA ALA A 498 -16.85 -28.75 2.32
C ALA A 498 -15.46 -28.90 2.95
N GLY A 499 -15.23 -29.90 3.80
CA GLY A 499 -13.91 -30.19 4.35
C GLY A 499 -12.88 -30.64 3.30
N MET A 500 -13.32 -31.33 2.25
CA MET A 500 -12.46 -31.66 1.11
C MET A 500 -12.09 -30.40 0.33
N LEU A 501 -13.10 -29.58 -0.03
CA LEU A 501 -12.91 -28.32 -0.77
C LEU A 501 -12.05 -27.32 -0.01
N ALA A 502 -12.33 -27.12 1.28
CA ALA A 502 -11.61 -26.17 2.14
C ALA A 502 -10.16 -26.59 2.37
N THR A 503 -9.85 -27.89 2.40
CA THR A 503 -8.46 -28.38 2.48
C THR A 503 -7.69 -28.03 1.22
N GLU A 504 -8.29 -28.21 0.04
CA GLU A 504 -7.64 -27.81 -1.21
C GLU A 504 -7.42 -26.30 -1.26
N ILE A 505 -8.45 -25.49 -0.94
CA ILE A 505 -8.29 -24.02 -0.87
C ILE A 505 -7.21 -23.62 0.13
N ALA A 506 -7.12 -24.28 1.29
CA ALA A 506 -6.08 -24.04 2.29
C ALA A 506 -4.65 -24.29 1.72
N ARG A 507 -4.46 -25.31 0.88
CA ARG A 507 -3.19 -25.56 0.18
C ARG A 507 -2.84 -24.45 -0.82
N PHE A 508 -3.82 -23.90 -1.53
CA PHE A 508 -3.60 -22.74 -2.40
C PHE A 508 -3.37 -21.43 -1.61
N ILE A 509 -3.89 -21.31 -0.38
CA ILE A 509 -3.64 -20.16 0.49
C ILE A 509 -2.21 -20.18 1.04
N TYR A 510 -1.78 -21.31 1.60
CA TYR A 510 -0.47 -21.44 2.24
C TYR A 510 0.10 -22.86 2.05
N PRO A 511 0.79 -23.14 0.93
CA PRO A 511 1.26 -24.48 0.58
C PRO A 511 2.04 -25.25 1.67
N PRO A 512 2.89 -24.60 2.50
CA PRO A 512 3.64 -25.31 3.56
C PRO A 512 2.77 -26.04 4.60
N VAL A 513 1.46 -25.75 4.66
CA VAL A 513 0.52 -26.41 5.58
C VAL A 513 0.13 -27.84 5.17
N GLU A 514 0.38 -28.23 3.91
CA GLU A 514 -0.17 -29.45 3.30
C GLU A 514 -0.02 -30.70 4.19
N GLU A 515 1.20 -30.99 4.65
CA GLU A 515 1.49 -32.16 5.49
C GLU A 515 0.67 -32.19 6.78
N LYS A 516 0.31 -31.02 7.32
CA LYS A 516 -0.46 -30.88 8.55
C LYS A 516 -1.95 -31.08 8.34
N ILE A 517 -2.48 -30.80 7.14
CA ILE A 517 -3.94 -30.81 6.90
C ILE A 517 -4.42 -31.87 5.91
N LYS A 518 -3.53 -32.54 5.17
CA LYS A 518 -3.91 -33.53 4.14
C LYS A 518 -4.77 -34.71 4.62
N HIS A 519 -4.86 -34.93 5.93
CA HIS A 519 -5.70 -35.96 6.55
C HIS A 519 -7.11 -35.47 6.91
N LEU A 520 -7.35 -34.16 6.94
CA LEU A 520 -8.65 -33.57 7.28
C LEU A 520 -9.78 -33.95 6.31
N PRO A 521 -9.56 -34.05 4.97
CA PRO A 521 -10.58 -34.51 4.03
C PRO A 521 -11.19 -35.87 4.41
N ALA A 522 -10.39 -36.78 4.96
CA ALA A 522 -10.87 -38.10 5.37
C ALA A 522 -11.78 -38.02 6.62
N ILE A 523 -11.50 -37.12 7.55
CA ILE A 523 -12.34 -36.88 8.74
C ILE A 523 -13.68 -36.27 8.31
N ALA A 524 -13.60 -35.26 7.45
CA ALA A 524 -14.72 -34.57 6.83
C ALA A 524 -15.66 -35.55 6.09
N GLY A 525 -15.12 -36.29 5.12
CA GLY A 525 -15.87 -37.29 4.36
C GLY A 525 -16.49 -38.38 5.22
N THR A 526 -15.82 -38.79 6.30
CA THR A 526 -16.41 -39.74 7.27
C THR A 526 -17.58 -39.13 8.04
N GLY A 527 -17.48 -37.85 8.42
CA GLY A 527 -18.54 -37.11 9.11
C GLY A 527 -19.84 -37.06 8.29
N ASP A 528 -19.68 -36.72 7.02
CA ASP A 528 -20.80 -36.56 6.07
C ASP A 528 -21.21 -37.84 5.35
N ARG A 529 -20.48 -38.93 5.59
CA ARG A 529 -20.70 -40.24 4.94
C ARG A 529 -20.63 -40.11 3.42
N SER A 530 -19.60 -39.41 2.95
CA SER A 530 -19.29 -39.29 1.53
C SER A 530 -18.97 -40.67 0.94
N ASP A 531 -19.54 -40.94 -0.23
CA ASP A 531 -19.22 -42.09 -1.08
C ASP A 531 -18.46 -41.65 -2.35
N ALA A 532 -17.88 -40.43 -2.34
CA ALA A 532 -17.15 -39.88 -3.48
C ALA A 532 -15.90 -40.73 -3.81
N PRO A 533 -15.56 -40.92 -5.10
CA PRO A 533 -14.25 -41.46 -5.48
C PRO A 533 -13.08 -40.66 -4.90
N GLU A 534 -13.23 -39.36 -4.70
CA GLU A 534 -12.23 -38.49 -4.06
C GLU A 534 -11.97 -38.81 -2.59
N PHE A 535 -12.93 -39.47 -1.93
CA PHE A 535 -12.83 -39.87 -0.53
C PHE A 535 -12.17 -41.25 -0.36
N GLN A 536 -12.35 -42.15 -1.35
CA GLN A 536 -11.79 -43.50 -1.34
C GLN A 536 -10.29 -43.51 -1.63
#